data_AF-A0A1Y3YS61-F1
#
_entry.id   AF-A0A1Y3YS61-F1
#
_cell.length_a   1.000
_cell.length_b   1.000
_cell.length_c   1.000
_cell.angle_alpha   90.00
_cell.angle_beta   90.00
_cell.angle_gamma   90.00
#
_symmetry.space_group_name_H-M   'P 1'
#
loop_
_entity.id
_entity.type
_entity.pdbx_description
1 polymer ?
#
loop_
_entity_poly.entity_id
_entity_poly.type
_entity_poly.pdbx_seq_one_letter_code
_entity_poly.pdbx_strand_id
1 'polypeptide(L)'
;MMTICVNVEPYLAHYMYARYANCIREGAIKLSHRTNLYHILLELTAPRPQNISWRDIGNLTFALPVPDIGKDPRTYNYLSGESIRLLSVKINRQMRREMIEYMLNEKFEHGIMYKHSLIRFITDYDMDELVNEDTLMKHFQLWRKKEKLERKKERGI
;
A
#
# COMPACT_ATOMS: atom_id res chain seq x y z
N MET A 1 -1.30 17.59 -14.51
CA MET A 1 -0.62 16.41 -13.90
C MET A 1 -1.09 15.17 -14.65
N MET A 2 -0.22 14.23 -15.03
CA MET A 2 -0.68 12.96 -15.62
C MET A 2 -1.02 11.97 -14.52
N THR A 3 -2.13 11.25 -14.67
CA THR A 3 -2.65 10.33 -13.66
C THR A 3 -2.91 8.96 -14.27
N ILE A 4 -2.91 7.95 -13.42
CA ILE A 4 -3.36 6.60 -13.76
C ILE A 4 -4.36 6.12 -12.71
N CYS A 5 -5.44 5.51 -13.15
CA CYS A 5 -6.45 4.93 -12.28
C CYS A 5 -6.39 3.40 -12.38
N VAL A 6 -6.31 2.72 -11.24
CA VAL A 6 -6.19 1.27 -11.17
C VAL A 6 -7.23 0.69 -10.24
N ASN A 7 -7.62 -0.55 -10.50
CA ASN A 7 -8.51 -1.29 -9.61
C ASN A 7 -7.71 -2.17 -8.67
N VAL A 8 -7.88 -1.97 -7.36
CA VAL A 8 -7.28 -2.77 -6.29
C VAL A 8 -8.37 -3.25 -5.33
N GLU A 9 -8.02 -4.12 -4.38
CA GLU A 9 -8.96 -4.50 -3.32
C GLU A 9 -9.44 -3.24 -2.56
N PRO A 10 -10.75 -3.07 -2.28
CA PRO A 10 -11.30 -1.83 -1.74
C PRO A 10 -10.59 -1.31 -0.49
N TYR A 11 -10.26 -2.18 0.47
CA TYR A 11 -9.56 -1.77 1.69
C TYR A 11 -8.15 -1.21 1.41
N LEU A 12 -7.47 -1.67 0.35
CA LEU A 12 -6.17 -1.12 -0.03
C LEU A 12 -6.30 0.28 -0.62
N ALA A 13 -7.40 0.56 -1.35
CA ALA A 13 -7.67 1.90 -1.84
C ALA A 13 -7.95 2.87 -0.68
N HIS A 14 -8.81 2.47 0.27
CA HIS A 14 -9.12 3.27 1.48
C HIS A 14 -7.85 3.54 2.31
N TYR A 15 -7.07 2.49 2.59
CA TYR A 15 -5.77 2.61 3.25
C TYR A 15 -4.87 3.64 2.55
N MET A 16 -4.76 3.57 1.22
CA MET A 16 -3.90 4.50 0.47
C MET A 16 -4.40 5.94 0.53
N TYR A 17 -5.71 6.18 0.39
CA TYR A 17 -6.26 7.54 0.48
C TYR A 17 -6.15 8.13 1.88
N ALA A 18 -6.41 7.36 2.93
CA ALA A 18 -6.24 7.81 4.31
C ALA A 18 -4.76 8.07 4.63
N ARG A 19 -3.86 7.13 4.29
CA ARG A 19 -2.41 7.27 4.53
C ARG A 19 -1.80 8.49 3.83
N TYR A 20 -2.22 8.73 2.59
CA TYR A 20 -1.67 9.78 1.74
C TYR A 20 -2.62 10.97 1.59
N ALA A 21 -3.54 11.19 2.54
CA ALA A 21 -4.55 12.25 2.48
C ALA A 21 -3.94 13.64 2.18
N ASN A 22 -2.83 13.96 2.85
CA ASN A 22 -2.11 15.23 2.68
C ASN A 22 -1.37 15.35 1.32
N CYS A 23 -1.23 14.24 0.60
CA CYS A 23 -0.57 14.15 -0.70
C CYS A 23 -1.55 14.08 -1.87
N ILE A 24 -2.86 14.14 -1.63
CA ILE A 24 -3.86 14.15 -2.69
C ILE A 24 -3.85 15.51 -3.39
N ARG A 25 -3.84 15.49 -4.73
CA ARG A 25 -3.96 16.66 -5.60
C ARG A 25 -4.92 16.30 -6.73
N GLU A 26 -5.94 17.11 -6.97
CA GLU A 26 -6.91 16.86 -8.07
C GLU A 26 -7.50 15.43 -8.05
N GLY A 27 -7.74 14.86 -6.85
CA GLY A 27 -8.27 13.50 -6.68
C GLY A 27 -7.25 12.36 -6.85
N ALA A 28 -5.98 12.66 -7.14
CA ALA A 28 -4.93 11.66 -7.32
C ALA A 28 -3.88 11.73 -6.20
N ILE A 29 -3.37 10.57 -5.75
CA ILE A 29 -2.29 10.49 -4.77
C ILE A 29 -0.96 10.83 -5.45
N LYS A 30 -0.32 11.92 -5.02
CA LYS A 30 1.03 12.29 -5.46
C LYS A 30 2.07 11.73 -4.50
N LEU A 31 2.64 10.58 -4.84
CA LEU A 31 3.70 9.96 -4.05
C LEU A 31 4.98 10.81 -4.06
N SER A 32 5.61 10.96 -2.90
CA SER A 32 6.93 11.58 -2.78
C SER A 32 8.02 10.64 -3.31
N HIS A 33 9.04 11.21 -3.97
CA HIS A 33 10.23 10.50 -4.43
C HIS A 33 11.01 9.81 -3.30
N ARG A 34 10.71 10.11 -2.03
CA ARG A 34 11.32 9.45 -0.86
C ARG A 34 10.63 8.14 -0.47
N THR A 35 9.49 7.82 -1.10
CA THR A 35 8.71 6.63 -0.75
C THR A 35 9.07 5.47 -1.67
N ASN A 36 9.15 4.26 -1.14
CA ASN A 36 9.39 3.06 -1.96
C ASN A 36 8.27 2.85 -3.01
N LEU A 37 7.03 3.20 -2.68
CA LEU A 37 5.91 3.08 -3.63
C LEU A 37 6.06 4.00 -4.85
N TYR A 38 6.70 5.16 -4.71
CA TYR A 38 7.02 6.01 -5.86
C TYR A 38 7.91 5.27 -6.86
N HIS A 39 8.99 4.67 -6.38
CA HIS A 39 9.94 3.95 -7.24
C HIS A 39 9.31 2.69 -7.85
N ILE A 40 8.53 1.95 -7.06
CA ILE A 40 7.79 0.78 -7.57
C ILE A 40 6.81 1.21 -8.66
N LEU A 41 6.02 2.26 -8.44
CA LEU A 41 5.08 2.75 -9.45
C LEU A 41 5.82 3.13 -10.74
N LEU A 42 6.91 3.88 -10.63
CA LEU A 42 7.76 4.28 -11.76
C LEU A 42 8.31 3.05 -12.50
N GLU A 43 8.84 2.06 -11.78
CA GLU A 43 9.37 0.82 -12.36
C GLU A 43 8.30 0.04 -13.12
N LEU A 44 7.08 0.00 -12.59
CA LEU A 44 5.97 -0.76 -13.15
C LEU A 44 5.33 -0.13 -14.39
N THR A 45 5.52 1.17 -14.60
CA THR A 45 5.00 1.86 -15.80
C THR A 45 5.65 1.34 -17.08
N ALA A 46 4.84 1.20 -18.12
CA ALA A 46 5.26 0.82 -19.46
C ALA A 46 4.73 1.82 -20.50
N PRO A 47 5.29 1.85 -21.72
CA PRO A 47 4.72 2.61 -22.82
C PRO A 47 3.26 2.21 -23.06
N ARG A 48 2.34 3.17 -23.19
CA ARG A 48 0.94 2.85 -23.49
C ARG A 48 0.81 2.31 -24.92
N PRO A 49 0.25 1.10 -25.09
CA PRO A 49 -0.04 0.58 -26.43
C PRO A 49 -1.07 1.44 -27.16
N GLN A 50 -0.96 1.55 -28.49
CA GLN A 50 -1.83 2.39 -29.32
C GLN A 50 -3.32 2.00 -29.24
N ASN A 51 -3.60 0.76 -28.86
CA ASN A 51 -4.92 0.13 -28.94
C ASN A 51 -5.69 0.23 -27.61
N ILE A 52 -5.11 0.85 -26.58
CA ILE A 52 -5.69 0.93 -25.25
C ILE A 52 -6.29 2.32 -25.02
N SER A 53 -7.51 2.35 -24.47
CA SER A 53 -8.20 3.57 -24.05
C SER A 53 -7.29 4.46 -23.21
N TRP A 54 -7.37 5.78 -23.41
CA TRP A 54 -6.69 6.77 -22.58
C TRP A 54 -7.39 7.03 -21.24
N ARG A 55 -8.60 6.48 -21.07
CA ARG A 55 -9.37 6.57 -19.83
C ARG A 55 -9.22 5.29 -19.04
N ASP A 56 -8.35 5.32 -18.04
CA ASP A 56 -8.24 4.25 -17.06
C ASP A 56 -9.39 4.33 -16.03
N ILE A 57 -9.88 3.18 -15.59
CA ILE A 57 -11.01 3.07 -14.64
C ILE A 57 -10.56 2.25 -13.45
N GLY A 58 -10.91 2.69 -12.24
CA GLY A 58 -10.53 2.01 -11.00
C GLY A 58 -10.97 2.77 -9.76
N ASN A 59 -10.60 2.23 -8.60
CA ASN A 59 -10.89 2.80 -7.28
C ASN A 59 -9.67 3.48 -6.64
N LEU A 60 -8.51 3.47 -7.28
CA LEU A 60 -7.29 4.09 -6.76
C LEU A 60 -6.58 4.89 -7.86
N THR A 61 -6.41 6.19 -7.66
CA THR A 61 -5.78 7.09 -8.63
C THR A 61 -4.44 7.60 -8.12
N PHE A 62 -3.39 7.45 -8.94
CA PHE A 62 -2.07 8.00 -8.69
C PHE A 62 -1.74 9.11 -9.67
N ALA A 63 -1.04 10.13 -9.19
CA ALA A 63 -0.25 10.97 -10.07
C ALA A 63 0.96 10.16 -10.55
N LEU A 64 1.20 10.13 -11.85
CA LEU A 64 2.36 9.42 -12.39
C LEU A 64 3.65 10.10 -11.91
N PRO A 65 4.64 9.32 -11.46
CA PRO A 65 5.98 9.80 -11.15
C PRO A 65 6.57 10.60 -12.31
N VAL A 66 7.26 11.69 -11.98
CA VAL A 66 7.99 12.53 -12.96
C VAL A 66 9.44 12.60 -12.50
N PRO A 67 10.30 11.63 -12.87
CA PRO A 67 11.71 11.68 -12.53
C PRO A 67 12.45 12.70 -13.40
N ASP A 68 13.55 13.25 -12.89
CA ASP A 68 14.41 14.15 -13.67
C ASP A 68 15.08 13.43 -14.86
N ILE A 69 15.38 12.15 -14.69
CA ILE A 69 15.98 11.27 -15.70
C ILE A 69 15.24 9.93 -15.71
N GLY A 70 14.92 9.43 -16.90
CA GLY A 70 14.34 8.09 -17.09
C GLY A 70 12.99 8.12 -17.80
N LYS A 71 11.98 7.49 -17.19
CA LYS A 71 10.67 7.28 -17.82
C LYS A 71 9.83 8.56 -17.78
N ASP A 72 9.68 9.22 -18.93
CA ASP A 72 8.75 10.33 -19.10
C ASP A 72 7.30 9.81 -19.02
N PRO A 73 6.44 10.34 -18.12
CA PRO A 73 5.05 9.94 -18.01
C PRO A 73 4.23 10.18 -19.30
N ARG A 74 4.68 11.01 -20.24
CA ARG A 74 4.01 11.16 -21.55
C ARG A 74 4.05 9.88 -22.37
N THR A 75 5.10 9.08 -22.19
CA THR A 75 5.30 7.79 -22.85
C THR A 75 4.93 6.65 -21.91
N TYR A 76 5.45 6.66 -20.68
CA TYR A 76 5.31 5.59 -19.69
C TYR A 76 4.14 5.85 -18.73
N ASN A 77 2.92 5.75 -19.27
CA ASN A 77 1.67 6.02 -18.55
C ASN A 77 0.72 4.83 -18.53
N TYR A 78 1.22 3.61 -18.70
CA TYR A 78 0.38 2.41 -18.66
C TYR A 78 0.88 1.42 -17.60
N LEU A 79 -0.05 0.77 -16.91
CA LEU A 79 0.21 -0.36 -16.03
C LEU A 79 -0.51 -1.58 -16.58
N SER A 80 0.24 -2.64 -16.85
CA SER A 80 -0.35 -3.93 -17.22
C SER A 80 -1.13 -4.54 -16.06
N GLY A 81 -2.00 -5.53 -16.32
CA GLY A 81 -2.70 -6.25 -15.26
C GLY A 81 -1.74 -6.89 -14.25
N GLU A 82 -0.61 -7.42 -14.71
CA GLU A 82 0.44 -7.97 -13.84
C GLU A 82 1.13 -6.87 -13.01
N SER A 83 1.40 -5.71 -13.62
CA SER A 83 1.92 -4.53 -12.91
C SER A 83 0.97 -4.09 -11.79
N ILE A 84 -0.34 -4.04 -12.07
CA ILE A 84 -1.36 -3.68 -11.07
C ILE A 84 -1.40 -4.73 -9.95
N ARG A 85 -1.35 -6.02 -10.28
CA ARG A 85 -1.31 -7.10 -9.28
C ARG A 85 -0.09 -6.97 -8.37
N LEU A 86 1.09 -6.71 -8.94
CA LEU A 86 2.32 -6.52 -8.17
C LEU A 86 2.25 -5.25 -7.31
N LEU A 87 1.70 -4.16 -7.83
CA LEU A 87 1.48 -2.93 -7.07
C LEU A 87 0.57 -3.19 -5.86
N SER A 88 -0.55 -3.88 -6.03
CA SER A 88 -1.47 -4.27 -4.95
C SER A 88 -0.76 -5.09 -3.87
N VAL A 89 0.08 -6.05 -4.25
CA VAL A 89 0.88 -6.82 -3.29
C VAL A 89 1.83 -5.93 -2.49
N LYS A 90 2.45 -4.92 -3.13
CA LYS A 90 3.37 -4.00 -2.46
C LYS A 90 2.63 -3.05 -1.52
N ILE A 91 1.46 -2.54 -1.91
CA ILE A 91 0.58 -1.74 -1.05
C ILE A 91 0.16 -2.55 0.18
N ASN A 92 -0.34 -3.77 -0.02
CA ASN A 92 -0.76 -4.65 1.08
C ASN A 92 0.40 -4.96 2.04
N ARG A 93 1.61 -5.18 1.52
CA ARG A 93 2.81 -5.36 2.37
C ARG A 93 3.13 -4.11 3.19
N GLN A 94 3.01 -2.92 2.60
CA GLN A 94 3.20 -1.66 3.33
C GLN A 94 2.18 -1.51 4.46
N MET A 95 0.89 -1.69 4.14
CA MET A 95 -0.20 -1.64 5.12
C MET A 95 0.02 -2.60 6.28
N ARG A 96 0.35 -3.86 5.99
CA ARG A 96 0.58 -4.88 7.03
C ARG A 96 1.77 -4.55 7.92
N ARG A 97 2.85 -4.00 7.35
CA ARG A 97 4.03 -3.59 8.12
C ARG A 97 3.67 -2.49 9.11
N GLU A 98 2.95 -1.48 8.61
CA GLU A 98 2.49 -0.36 9.41
C GLU A 98 1.50 -0.79 10.50
N MET A 99 0.56 -1.67 10.18
CA MET A 99 -0.36 -2.29 11.15
C MET A 99 0.41 -3.00 12.27
N ILE A 100 1.42 -3.80 11.92
CA ILE A 100 2.26 -4.49 12.91
C ILE A 100 2.98 -3.47 13.80
N GLU A 101 3.64 -2.47 13.21
CA GLU A 101 4.36 -1.42 13.94
C GLU A 101 3.43 -0.67 14.91
N TYR A 102 2.26 -0.24 14.43
CA TYR A 102 1.23 0.40 15.24
C TYR A 102 0.80 -0.46 16.43
N MET A 103 0.45 -1.72 16.18
CA MET A 103 -0.01 -2.64 17.22
C MET A 103 1.08 -2.91 18.29
N LEU A 104 2.35 -2.96 17.90
CA LEU A 104 3.46 -3.11 18.83
C LEU A 104 3.65 -1.85 19.68
N ASN A 105 3.63 -0.68 19.06
CA ASN A 105 3.77 0.60 19.78
C ASN A 105 2.64 0.76 20.80
N GLU A 106 1.38 0.58 20.39
CA GLU A 106 0.24 0.64 21.32
C GLU A 106 0.36 -0.36 22.46
N LYS A 107 0.91 -1.55 22.20
CA LYS A 107 1.10 -2.55 23.25
C LYS A 107 2.20 -2.18 24.24
N PHE A 108 3.34 -1.69 23.76
CA PHE A 108 4.52 -1.47 24.59
C PHE A 108 4.56 -0.09 25.24
N GLU A 109 4.05 0.94 24.56
CA GLU A 109 4.02 2.31 25.07
C GLU A 109 2.77 2.57 25.91
N HIS A 110 1.62 2.03 25.49
CA HIS A 110 0.32 2.34 26.10
C HIS A 110 -0.35 1.13 26.80
N GLY A 111 0.26 -0.05 26.75
CA GLY A 111 -0.28 -1.26 27.37
C GLY A 111 -1.50 -1.87 26.68
N ILE A 112 -1.96 -1.30 25.57
CA ILE A 112 -3.22 -1.63 24.88
C ILE A 112 -3.16 -3.04 24.30
N MET A 113 -4.27 -3.78 24.37
CA MET A 113 -4.36 -5.11 23.78
C MET A 113 -4.30 -5.04 22.25
N TYR A 114 -3.59 -6.00 21.63
CA TYR A 114 -3.47 -6.09 20.17
C TYR A 114 -4.82 -6.06 19.44
N LYS A 115 -5.86 -6.67 20.02
CA LYS A 115 -7.21 -6.66 19.44
C LYS A 115 -7.77 -5.24 19.35
N HIS A 116 -7.70 -4.48 20.44
CA HIS A 116 -8.16 -3.10 20.47
C HIS A 116 -7.34 -2.18 19.56
N SER A 117 -6.02 -2.34 19.52
CA SER A 117 -5.18 -1.59 18.58
C SER A 117 -5.49 -1.95 17.12
N LEU A 118 -5.81 -3.21 16.81
CA LEU A 118 -6.17 -3.59 15.44
C LEU A 118 -7.50 -2.95 15.01
N ILE A 119 -8.52 -2.98 15.87
CA ILE A 119 -9.81 -2.32 15.61
C ILE A 119 -9.57 -0.83 15.36
N ARG A 120 -8.81 -0.17 16.24
CA ARG A 120 -8.49 1.25 16.07
C ARG A 120 -7.75 1.54 14.76
N PHE A 121 -6.77 0.71 14.39
CA PHE A 121 -6.08 0.84 13.10
C PHE A 121 -7.04 0.72 11.92
N ILE A 122 -8.00 -0.22 11.96
CA ILE A 122 -9.00 -0.41 10.90
C ILE A 122 -9.87 0.84 10.78
N THR A 123 -10.34 1.39 11.91
CA THR A 123 -11.17 2.59 11.96
C THR A 123 -10.42 3.85 11.52
N ASP A 124 -9.18 4.03 11.98
CA ASP A 124 -8.34 5.19 11.61
C ASP A 124 -8.07 5.25 10.09
N TYR A 125 -8.12 4.10 9.41
CA TYR A 125 -7.95 3.95 7.97
C TYR A 125 -9.26 3.78 7.18
N ASP A 126 -10.42 3.91 7.83
CA ASP A 126 -11.75 3.78 7.22
C ASP A 126 -11.93 2.45 6.47
N MET A 127 -11.62 1.34 7.15
CA MET A 127 -11.66 -0.02 6.59
C MET A 127 -12.69 -0.94 7.26
N ASP A 128 -13.49 -0.47 8.22
CA ASP A 128 -14.32 -1.30 9.12
C ASP A 128 -15.23 -2.31 8.38
N GLU A 129 -15.81 -1.92 7.25
CA GLU A 129 -16.70 -2.76 6.44
C GLU A 129 -15.97 -3.51 5.30
N LEU A 130 -14.67 -3.26 5.13
CA LEU A 130 -13.88 -3.73 3.98
C LEU A 130 -12.92 -4.86 4.34
N VAL A 131 -12.63 -5.06 5.63
CA VAL A 131 -11.71 -6.09 6.10
C VAL A 131 -12.34 -6.94 7.20
N ASN A 132 -11.95 -8.22 7.22
CA ASN A 132 -12.25 -9.08 8.36
C ASN A 132 -11.11 -8.97 9.39
N GLU A 133 -11.43 -8.46 10.59
CA GLU A 133 -10.51 -8.31 11.71
C GLU A 133 -9.75 -9.61 12.02
N ASP A 134 -10.44 -10.75 12.06
CA ASP A 134 -9.83 -12.05 12.37
C ASP A 134 -8.78 -12.46 11.33
N THR A 135 -8.98 -12.09 10.07
CA THR A 135 -8.00 -12.34 9.00
C THR A 135 -6.72 -11.54 9.23
N LEU A 136 -6.84 -10.25 9.57
CA LEU A 136 -5.68 -9.40 9.88
C LEU A 136 -4.98 -9.84 11.18
N MET A 137 -5.75 -10.19 12.21
CA MET A 137 -5.22 -10.72 13.48
C MET A 137 -4.47 -12.03 13.27
N LYS A 138 -5.00 -12.96 12.45
CA LYS A 138 -4.32 -14.21 12.10
C LYS A 138 -2.98 -13.93 11.39
N HIS A 139 -2.95 -12.99 10.46
CA HIS A 139 -1.71 -12.57 9.81
C HIS A 139 -0.69 -12.02 10.81
N PHE A 140 -1.11 -11.17 11.74
CA PHE A 140 -0.25 -10.65 12.80
C PHE A 140 0.32 -11.77 13.68
N GLN A 141 -0.51 -12.75 14.09
CA GLN A 141 -0.07 -13.89 14.87
C GLN A 141 0.95 -14.76 14.13
N LEU A 142 0.74 -15.02 12.84
CA LEU A 142 1.69 -15.75 12.00
C LEU A 142 3.02 -15.03 11.87
N TRP A 143 2.99 -13.71 11.66
CA TRP A 143 4.19 -12.88 11.67
C TRP A 143 4.95 -13.00 12.99
N ARG A 144 4.26 -12.86 14.14
CA ARG A 144 4.89 -13.02 15.46
C ARG A 144 5.54 -14.39 15.66
N LYS A 145 4.93 -15.46 15.17
CA LYS A 145 5.51 -16.81 15.23
C LYS A 145 6.79 -16.88 14.41
N LYS A 146 6.79 -16.34 13.18
CA LYS A 146 7.96 -16.27 12.32
C LYS A 146 9.10 -15.48 12.96
N GLU A 147 8.81 -14.29 13.48
CA GLU A 147 9.79 -13.44 14.17
C GLU A 147 10.45 -14.12 15.36
N LYS A 148 9.68 -14.87 16.15
CA LYS A 148 10.23 -15.65 17.26
C LYS A 148 11.17 -16.75 16.78
N LEU A 149 10.85 -17.39 15.65
CA LEU A 149 11.65 -18.46 15.08
C LEU A 149 12.97 -17.92 14.52
N GLU A 150 12.92 -16.80 13.78
CA GLU A 150 14.14 -16.18 13.24
C GLU A 150 15.07 -15.72 14.37
N ARG A 151 14.54 -15.10 15.43
CA ARG A 151 15.35 -14.74 16.61
C ARG A 151 15.96 -15.95 17.34
N LYS A 152 15.34 -17.13 17.28
CA LYS A 152 15.92 -18.36 17.86
C LYS A 152 17.09 -18.86 17.01
N LYS A 153 16.91 -18.91 15.69
CA LYS A 153 17.97 -19.26 14.73
C LYS A 153 19.17 -18.33 14.85
N GLU A 154 18.96 -17.01 14.95
CA GLU A 154 20.03 -16.02 15.15
C GLU A 154 20.79 -16.24 16.46
N ARG A 155 20.14 -16.80 17.48
CA ARG A 155 20.75 -17.15 18.77
C ARG A 155 21.38 -18.55 18.78
N GLY A 156 21.32 -19.29 17.68
CA GLY A 156 21.82 -20.68 17.60
C GLY A 156 21.00 -21.69 18.42
N ILE A 157 19.73 -21.38 18.71
CA ILE A 157 18.80 -22.21 19.51
C ILE A 157 17.73 -22.83 18.60
#